data_AF-A0A954LLF5-F1
#
_entry.id   AF-A0A954LLF5-F1
#
_cell.length_a   1.000
_cell.length_b   1.000
_cell.length_c   1.000
_cell.angle_alpha   90.00
_cell.angle_beta   90.00
_cell.angle_gamma   90.00
#
_symmetry.space_group_name_H-M   'P 1'
#
loop_
_entity.id
_entity.type
_entity.pdbx_description
1 polymer ?
#
loop_
_entity_poly.entity_id
_entity_poly.type
_entity_poly.pdbx_seq_one_letter_code
_entity_poly.pdbx_strand_id
1 'polypeptide(L)' 'AQNLAIQRGEHIDNHYILVCDLAESTWDWRKGEPPEDNPAYYLRYNKSFSRMGGEMRYLQIDNRDLLLGLVHLLGDSE' A
#
# COMPACT_ATOMS: atom_id res chain seq x y z
N ALA A 1 -7.45 -1.52 -12.65
CA ALA A 1 -6.35 -1.39 -13.63
C ALA A 1 -5.83 -2.75 -14.08
N GLN A 2 -5.30 -3.59 -13.17
CA GLN A 2 -4.72 -4.90 -13.53
C GLN A 2 -5.68 -5.85 -14.25
N ASN A 3 -6.90 -6.02 -13.74
CA ASN A 3 -7.91 -6.86 -14.39
C ASN A 3 -8.23 -6.42 -15.84
N LEU A 4 -8.17 -5.11 -16.11
CA LEU A 4 -8.37 -4.57 -17.47
C LEU A 4 -7.14 -4.82 -18.36
N ALA A 5 -5.92 -4.75 -17.80
CA ALA A 5 -4.69 -5.10 -18.51
C ALA A 5 -4.69 -6.58 -18.91
N ILE A 6 -5.03 -7.47 -17.98
CA ILE A 6 -5.12 -8.91 -18.22
C ILE A 6 -6.10 -9.23 -19.37
N GLN A 7 -7.24 -8.54 -19.42
CA GLN A 7 -8.22 -8.71 -20.50
C GLN A 7 -7.67 -8.31 -21.89
N ARG A 8 -6.64 -7.45 -21.93
CA ARG A 8 -5.94 -7.06 -23.17
C ARG A 8 -4.70 -7.91 -23.46
N GLY A 9 -4.41 -8.92 -22.64
CA GLY A 9 -3.15 -9.69 -22.73
C GLY A 9 -1.94 -8.94 -22.20
N GLU A 10 -2.16 -7.86 -21.43
CA GLU A 10 -1.14 -7.07 -20.77
C GLU A 10 -1.04 -7.43 -19.29
N HIS A 11 0.06 -7.03 -18.65
CA HIS A 11 0.25 -7.17 -17.21
C HIS A 11 0.92 -5.90 -16.67
N ILE A 12 0.42 -5.38 -15.54
CA ILE A 12 1.05 -4.23 -14.86
C ILE A 12 1.99 -4.78 -13.80
N ASP A 13 3.29 -4.60 -14.05
CA ASP A 13 4.37 -5.02 -13.17
C ASP A 13 5.03 -3.83 -12.47
N ASN A 14 5.85 -4.13 -11.47
CA ASN A 14 6.73 -3.18 -10.77
C ASN A 14 6.00 -1.94 -10.23
N HIS A 15 4.72 -2.06 -9.92
CA HIS A 15 3.94 -0.98 -9.35
C HIS A 15 4.25 -0.82 -7.86
N TYR A 16 4.27 0.43 -7.41
CA TYR A 16 4.42 0.79 -6.00
C TYR A 16 3.06 1.18 -5.42
N ILE A 17 2.70 0.58 -4.29
CA ILE A 17 1.47 0.85 -3.54
C ILE A 17 1.85 1.28 -2.13
N LEU A 18 1.49 2.51 -1.76
CA LEU A 18 1.52 2.99 -0.39
C LEU A 18 0.10 3.01 0.15
N VAL A 19 -0.18 2.20 1.16
CA VAL A 19 -1.42 2.29 1.94
C VAL A 19 -1.16 3.17 3.15
N CYS A 20 -1.89 4.28 3.20
CA CYS A 20 -1.86 5.25 4.29
C CYS A 20 -3.17 5.18 5.07
N ASP A 21 -3.09 4.92 6.37
CA ASP A 21 -4.26 4.81 7.24
C ASP A 21 -3.91 5.17 8.70
N LEU A 22 -4.90 5.41 9.55
CA LEU A 22 -4.71 5.73 10.96
C LEU A 22 -4.56 4.49 11.87
N ALA A 23 -5.01 3.32 11.40
CA ALA A 23 -4.98 2.09 12.18
C ALA A 23 -3.55 1.65 12.50
N GLU A 24 -3.36 1.13 13.71
CA GLU A 24 -2.09 0.50 14.07
C GLU A 24 -1.89 -0.81 13.31
N SER A 25 -0.69 -1.03 12.81
CA SER A 25 -0.29 -2.33 12.26
C SER A 25 1.00 -2.80 12.91
N THR A 26 0.90 -3.88 13.68
CA THR A 26 2.04 -4.54 14.33
C THR A 26 2.76 -5.52 13.39
N TRP A 27 2.40 -5.52 12.11
CA TRP A 27 2.95 -6.43 11.10
C TRP A 27 3.68 -5.68 9.99
N ASP A 28 4.82 -6.23 9.58
CA ASP A 28 5.58 -5.75 8.44
C ASP A 28 5.02 -6.36 7.14
N TRP A 29 4.13 -5.62 6.47
CA TRP A 29 3.48 -6.05 5.22
C TRP A 29 4.45 -6.28 4.04
N ARG A 30 5.72 -5.88 4.17
CA ARG A 30 6.76 -6.22 3.19
C ARG A 30 7.11 -7.70 3.20
N LYS A 31 6.74 -8.43 4.27
CA LYS A 31 6.96 -9.86 4.44
C LYS A 31 5.78 -10.71 3.94
N GLY A 32 4.78 -10.09 3.32
CA GLY A 32 3.54 -10.75 2.90
C GLY A 32 2.45 -10.65 3.96
N GLU A 33 1.44 -11.52 3.85
CA GLU A 33 0.30 -11.52 4.77
C GLU A 33 0.72 -12.00 6.17
N PRO A 34 0.20 -11.39 7.25
CA PRO A 34 0.40 -11.88 8.61
C PRO A 34 -0.23 -13.26 8.82
N PRO A 35 0.27 -14.05 9.78
CA PRO A 35 -0.40 -15.28 10.22
C PRO A 35 -1.73 -14.97 10.93
N GLU A 36 -2.62 -15.96 11.00
CA GLU A 36 -3.98 -15.79 11.55
C GLU A 36 -4.03 -15.44 13.04
N ASP A 37 -2.97 -15.78 13.79
CA ASP A 37 -2.81 -15.46 15.20
C ASP A 37 -2.31 -14.02 15.46
N ASN A 38 -1.99 -13.27 14.41
CA ASN A 38 -1.61 -11.86 14.50
C ASN A 38 -2.84 -10.96 14.25
N PRO A 39 -3.14 -9.97 15.11
CA PRO A 39 -4.27 -9.05 14.93
C PRO A 39 -4.29 -8.34 13.57
N ALA A 40 -3.13 -8.07 12.97
CA ALA A 40 -3.01 -7.44 11.65
C ALA A 40 -3.65 -8.28 10.53
N TYR A 41 -3.89 -9.58 10.73
CA TYR A 41 -4.61 -10.45 9.80
C TYR A 41 -6.01 -9.94 9.45
N TYR A 42 -6.63 -9.20 10.35
CA TYR A 42 -7.97 -8.65 10.16
C TYR A 42 -7.99 -7.28 9.46
N LEU A 43 -6.83 -6.70 9.13
CA LEU A 43 -6.73 -5.50 8.30
C LEU A 43 -6.98 -5.85 6.83
N ARG A 44 -8.25 -6.11 6.49
CA ARG A 44 -8.67 -6.66 5.19
C ARG A 44 -8.24 -5.81 3.98
N TYR A 45 -8.18 -4.49 4.14
CA TYR A 45 -7.75 -3.60 3.05
C TYR A 45 -6.29 -3.88 2.66
N ASN A 46 -5.38 -4.06 3.63
CA ASN A 46 -3.99 -4.40 3.36
C ASN A 46 -3.83 -5.75 2.66
N LYS A 47 -4.69 -6.73 3.00
CA LYS A 47 -4.72 -8.05 2.34
C LYS A 47 -5.05 -7.95 0.85
N SER A 48 -5.97 -7.06 0.46
CA SER A 48 -6.29 -6.85 -0.94
C SER A 48 -5.08 -6.28 -1.69
N PHE A 49 -4.42 -5.26 -1.13
CA PHE A 49 -3.28 -4.61 -1.78
C PHE A 49 -2.03 -5.50 -1.82
N SER A 50 -1.76 -6.29 -0.76
CA SER A 50 -0.62 -7.21 -0.74
C SER A 50 -0.71 -8.31 -1.81
N ARG A 51 -1.92 -8.65 -2.25
CA ARG A 51 -2.18 -9.64 -3.30
C ARG A 51 -2.10 -9.09 -4.72
N MET A 52 -2.06 -7.77 -4.91
CA MET A 52 -2.02 -7.15 -6.23
C MET A 52 -0.66 -7.31 -6.94
N GLY A 53 0.38 -7.72 -6.21
CA GLY A 53 1.76 -7.78 -6.69
C GLY A 53 2.50 -6.46 -6.46
N GLY A 54 3.70 -6.35 -7.02
CA GLY A 54 4.52 -5.14 -6.89
C GLY A 54 5.08 -4.91 -5.48
N GLU A 55 5.51 -3.68 -5.21
CA GLU A 55 6.01 -3.25 -3.90
C GLU A 55 4.88 -2.61 -3.11
N MET A 56 4.52 -3.21 -1.97
CA MET A 56 3.56 -2.63 -1.03
C MET A 56 4.26 -2.10 0.23
N ARG A 57 3.80 -0.94 0.69
CA ARG A 57 4.18 -0.32 1.96
C ARG A 57 2.93 0.09 2.73
N TYR A 58 2.95 -0.12 4.04
CA TYR A 58 1.95 0.41 4.95
C TYR A 58 2.58 1.53 5.79
N LEU A 59 1.91 2.68 5.86
CA LEU A 59 2.33 3.81 6.66
C LEU A 59 1.16 4.25 7.54
N GLN A 60 1.35 4.16 8.85
CA GLN A 60 0.38 4.68 9.81
C GLN A 60 0.57 6.19 9.97
N ILE A 61 -0.26 6.99 9.32
CA ILE A 61 -0.20 8.45 9.35
C ILE A 61 -1.55 9.06 8.96
N ASP A 62 -1.81 10.29 9.37
CA ASP A 62 -2.93 11.07 8.84
C ASP A 62 -2.68 11.41 7.36
N ASN A 63 -3.70 11.23 6.51
CA ASN A 63 -3.62 11.57 5.09
C ASN A 63 -3.27 13.05 4.87
N ARG A 64 -3.70 13.94 5.75
CA ARG A 64 -3.36 15.36 5.70
C ARG A 64 -1.86 15.57 5.86
N ASP A 65 -1.25 14.92 6.85
CA ASP A 65 0.18 15.05 7.11
C ASP A 65 1.00 14.43 5.97
N LEU A 66 0.56 13.27 5.44
CA LEU A 66 1.17 12.66 4.25
C LEU A 66 1.12 13.62 3.05
N LEU A 67 -0.06 14.16 2.72
CA LEU A 67 -0.23 15.03 1.56
C LEU A 67 0.51 16.35 1.70
N LEU A 68 0.50 16.97 2.88
CA LEU A 68 1.27 18.19 3.13
C LEU A 68 2.78 17.93 3.01
N GLY A 69 3.26 16.81 3.56
CA GLY A 69 4.66 16.40 3.40
C GLY A 69 5.03 16.17 1.94
N LEU A 70 4.17 15.49 1.17
CA LEU A 70 4.38 15.29 -0.26
C LEU A 70 4.40 16.60 -1.04
N VAL A 71 3.47 17.53 -0.77
CA VAL A 71 3.43 18.84 -1.42
C VAL A 71 4.70 19.64 -1.12
N HIS A 72 5.17 19.64 0.13
CA HIS A 72 6.41 20.33 0.50
C HIS A 72 7.62 19.74 -0.24
N LEU A 73 7.78 18.41 -0.23
CA LEU A 73 8.90 17.75 -0.90
C LEU A 73 8.91 17.96 -2.42
N LEU A 74 7.74 17.94 -3.05
CA LEU A 74 7.62 18.11 -4.50
C LEU A 74 7.63 19.59 -4.92
N GLY A 75 7.16 20.50 -4.07
CA GLY A 75 7.18 21.95 -4.32
C GLY A 75 8.56 22.58 -4.12
N ASP A 76 9.37 22.01 -3.23
CA ASP A 76 10.78 22.39 -3.04
C ASP A 76 11.71 21.78 -4.12
N SER A 77 11.15 21.06 -5.09
CA SER A 77 11.90 20.47 -6.21
C SER A 77 12.07 21.42 -7.41
N GLU A 78 11.77 22.72 -7.24
CA GLU A 78 12.12 23.83 -8.16
C GLU A 78 13.35 24.59 -7.69
#